data_AF-A0A538SA69-F1
#
_entry.id   AF-A0A538SA69-F1
#
_cell.length_a   1.000
_cell.length_b   1.000
_cell.length_c   1.000
_cell.angle_alpha   90.00
_cell.angle_beta   90.00
_cell.angle_gamma   90.00
#
_symmetry.space_group_name_H-M   'P 1'
#
loop_
_entity.id
_entity.type
_entity.pdbx_description
1 polymer ?
#
loop_
_entity_poly.entity_id
_entity_poly.type
_entity_poly.pdbx_seq_one_letter_code
_entity_poly.pdbx_strand_id
1 'polypeptide(L)'
;MWDPCAANPTSSSGWWSTARSRTPSWWSISSSWRSSARPSSRTRSSRRSSASSRKPRRRRLALAKRYKIAVLPGDGIGPEVTHEAVETLRLVGEIRGFALELTTYPFGAEHYLKTKETFPASALEEMRGHDAILLGAIGDPR
;
A
#
# COMPACT_ATOMS: atom_id res chain seq x y z
N MET A 1 -7.10 42.12 20.11
CA MET A 1 -8.37 42.75 19.70
C MET A 1 -8.37 42.80 18.18
N TRP A 2 -9.15 41.91 17.57
CA TRP A 2 -9.68 41.97 16.19
C TRP A 2 -8.74 42.00 14.98
N ASP A 3 -8.74 40.90 14.23
CA ASP A 3 -8.89 40.89 12.76
C ASP A 3 -9.90 39.78 12.41
N PRO A 4 -10.96 40.08 11.62
CA PRO A 4 -11.16 39.28 10.42
C PRO A 4 -11.75 40.07 9.24
N CYS A 5 -11.05 40.07 8.12
CA CYS A 5 -11.65 40.38 6.82
C CYS A 5 -12.16 39.09 6.17
N ALA A 6 -13.48 38.95 6.21
CA ALA A 6 -14.24 38.03 5.39
C ALA A 6 -14.16 38.43 3.90
N ALA A 7 -14.14 37.43 3.01
CA ALA A 7 -14.68 37.57 1.67
C ALA A 7 -15.08 36.19 1.14
N ASN A 8 -16.39 35.94 1.21
CA ASN A 8 -17.12 34.88 0.55
C ASN A 8 -17.79 35.51 -0.69
N PRO A 9 -17.77 34.89 -1.87
CA PRO A 9 -18.80 35.17 -2.86
C PRO A 9 -19.60 33.93 -3.22
N THR A 10 -20.92 34.13 -3.20
CA THR A 10 -21.99 33.21 -3.54
C THR A 10 -22.20 33.07 -5.05
N SER A 11 -22.79 31.92 -5.42
CA SER A 11 -23.72 31.69 -6.53
C SER A 11 -23.18 31.56 -7.97
N SER A 12 -23.37 30.40 -8.60
CA SER A 12 -24.55 30.19 -9.48
C SER A 12 -24.45 28.94 -10.38
N SER A 13 -25.62 28.30 -10.55
CA SER A 13 -26.13 27.56 -11.72
C SER A 13 -25.43 26.29 -12.24
N GLY A 14 -26.18 25.19 -12.22
CA GLY A 14 -25.81 23.89 -12.77
C GLY A 14 -26.00 23.73 -14.27
N TRP A 15 -25.33 22.72 -14.83
CA TRP A 15 -25.45 22.27 -16.21
C TRP A 15 -25.39 20.73 -16.27
N TRP A 16 -26.55 20.13 -16.53
CA TRP A 16 -26.85 18.90 -17.28
C TRP A 16 -25.89 17.68 -17.25
N SER A 17 -26.43 16.60 -16.68
CA SER A 17 -26.51 15.20 -17.11
C SER A 17 -25.75 14.67 -18.35
N THR A 18 -25.25 13.44 -18.17
CA THR A 18 -25.13 12.29 -19.14
C THR A 18 -23.99 12.24 -20.15
N ALA A 19 -23.08 11.27 -19.97
CA ALA A 19 -22.45 10.47 -21.04
C ALA A 19 -21.71 9.29 -20.38
N ARG A 20 -22.33 8.11 -20.21
CA ARG A 20 -22.45 7.02 -21.18
C ARG A 20 -21.09 6.57 -21.77
N SER A 21 -20.58 5.48 -21.20
CA SER A 21 -19.76 4.41 -21.79
C SER A 21 -19.30 4.58 -23.24
N ARG A 22 -17.99 4.43 -23.48
CA ARG A 22 -17.46 3.97 -24.78
C ARG A 22 -16.06 3.37 -24.64
N THR A 23 -16.01 2.05 -24.80
CA THR A 23 -14.83 1.30 -25.20
C THR A 23 -14.45 1.68 -26.63
N PRO A 24 -13.17 1.55 -27.03
CA PRO A 24 -12.82 1.40 -28.43
C PRO A 24 -12.60 -0.09 -28.73
N SER A 25 -13.60 -0.71 -29.36
CA SER A 25 -13.36 -1.71 -30.40
C SER A 25 -12.89 -0.99 -31.68
N TRP A 26 -12.74 -1.69 -32.81
CA TRP A 26 -12.35 -1.18 -34.15
C TRP A 26 -10.82 -1.23 -34.34
N TRP A 27 -10.20 -2.10 -35.16
CA TRP A 27 -10.67 -2.88 -36.29
C TRP A 27 -9.80 -4.13 -36.55
N SER A 28 -10.49 -5.24 -36.79
CA SER A 28 -10.09 -6.23 -37.80
C SER A 28 -10.20 -5.60 -39.19
N ILE A 29 -9.16 -5.69 -40.00
CA ILE A 29 -9.30 -5.69 -41.46
C ILE A 29 -8.51 -6.88 -41.99
N SER A 30 -9.26 -7.89 -42.43
CA SER A 30 -8.77 -8.87 -43.38
C SER A 30 -8.91 -8.29 -44.78
N SER A 31 -7.89 -8.50 -45.60
CA SER A 31 -8.05 -8.67 -47.04
C SER A 31 -6.80 -9.34 -47.57
N SER A 32 -7.01 -10.60 -47.95
CA SER A 32 -6.21 -11.29 -48.95
C SER A 32 -6.05 -10.43 -50.20
N TRP A 33 -4.99 -10.66 -50.98
CA TRP A 33 -5.02 -10.79 -52.45
C TRP A 33 -3.64 -11.25 -52.94
N ARG A 34 -3.62 -11.82 -54.14
CA ARG A 34 -2.88 -13.02 -54.55
C ARG A 34 -1.80 -12.71 -55.59
N SER A 35 -0.68 -13.47 -55.51
CA SER A 35 0.29 -13.85 -56.57
C SER A 35 1.06 -12.72 -57.28
N SER A 36 2.33 -12.82 -57.67
CA SER A 36 3.17 -13.95 -58.09
C SER A 36 4.64 -13.51 -58.09
N ALA A 37 5.56 -14.41 -57.74
CA ALA A 37 6.89 -14.55 -58.34
C ALA A 37 7.74 -15.54 -57.51
N ARG A 38 8.06 -16.68 -58.10
CA ARG A 38 9.30 -17.45 -57.82
C ARG A 38 10.36 -16.87 -58.77
N PRO A 39 11.66 -16.77 -58.41
CA PRO A 39 12.47 -17.99 -58.37
C PRO A 39 13.66 -18.03 -57.40
N SER A 40 14.17 -19.26 -57.33
CA SER A 40 15.56 -19.68 -57.12
C SER A 40 16.09 -19.75 -55.69
N SER A 41 16.40 -20.99 -55.35
CA SER A 41 17.25 -21.48 -54.28
C SER A 41 18.55 -20.69 -54.16
N ARG A 42 18.80 -20.14 -52.97
CA ARG A 42 20.16 -19.96 -52.48
C ARG A 42 20.20 -20.21 -50.98
N THR A 43 20.77 -21.36 -50.66
CA THR A 43 21.20 -21.77 -49.33
C THR A 43 22.07 -20.69 -48.71
N ARG A 44 21.64 -20.17 -47.56
CA ARG A 44 22.55 -19.52 -46.61
C ARG A 44 22.13 -19.91 -45.20
N SER A 45 22.82 -20.92 -44.69
CA SER A 45 22.86 -21.22 -43.28
C SER A 45 23.36 -19.98 -42.54
N SER A 46 22.50 -19.38 -41.72
CA SER A 46 22.94 -18.51 -40.64
C SER A 46 22.21 -18.92 -39.39
N ARG A 47 22.96 -19.62 -38.54
CA ARG A 47 22.68 -19.98 -37.15
C ARG A 47 21.60 -19.10 -36.52
N ARG A 48 20.45 -19.71 -36.24
CA ARG A 48 19.46 -19.15 -35.34
C ARG A 48 19.97 -19.37 -33.92
N SER A 49 20.78 -18.44 -33.43
CA SER A 49 21.24 -18.43 -32.05
C SER A 49 20.01 -18.39 -31.15
N SER A 50 19.81 -19.45 -30.39
CA SER A 50 18.79 -19.60 -29.37
C SER A 50 18.93 -18.50 -28.32
N ALA A 51 18.15 -17.43 -28.45
CA ALA A 51 17.89 -16.55 -27.33
C ALA A 51 17.02 -17.34 -26.34
N SER A 52 17.70 -18.09 -25.46
CA SER A 52 17.11 -18.73 -24.29
C SER A 52 16.38 -17.64 -23.52
N SER A 53 15.05 -17.65 -23.62
CA SER A 53 14.13 -16.91 -22.77
C SER A 53 14.34 -17.40 -21.33
N ARG A 54 15.40 -16.91 -20.68
CA ARG A 54 15.57 -17.03 -19.25
C ARG A 54 14.51 -16.12 -18.63
N LYS A 55 13.34 -16.69 -18.34
CA LYS A 55 12.37 -16.10 -17.41
C LYS A 55 13.17 -15.62 -16.19
N PRO A 56 13.05 -14.35 -15.77
CA PRO A 56 13.72 -13.91 -14.57
C PRO A 56 13.21 -14.81 -13.45
N ARG A 57 14.11 -15.60 -12.86
CA ARG A 57 13.79 -16.39 -11.67
C ARG A 57 13.40 -15.35 -10.63
N ARG A 58 12.11 -15.23 -10.33
CA ARG A 58 11.62 -14.48 -9.17
C ARG A 58 12.47 -14.95 -8.01
N ARG A 59 13.42 -14.12 -7.57
CA ARG A 59 14.14 -14.35 -6.32
C ARG A 59 13.05 -14.37 -5.28
N ARG A 60 12.73 -15.57 -4.80
CA ARG A 60 11.91 -15.74 -3.60
C ARG A 60 12.76 -15.11 -2.50
N LEU A 61 12.54 -13.83 -2.23
CA LEU A 61 13.18 -13.15 -1.12
C LEU A 61 12.79 -13.96 0.10
N ALA A 62 13.72 -14.74 0.64
CA ALA A 62 13.55 -15.29 1.96
C ALA A 62 13.27 -14.09 2.87
N LEU A 63 12.12 -14.10 3.55
CA LEU A 63 11.81 -13.13 4.60
C LEU A 63 12.84 -13.34 5.71
N ALA A 64 14.02 -12.74 5.56
CA ALA A 64 15.21 -13.12 6.32
C ALA A 64 15.23 -12.49 7.71
N LYS A 65 14.38 -11.49 7.94
CA LYS A 65 14.29 -10.79 9.21
C LYS A 65 12.85 -10.63 9.64
N ARG A 66 12.60 -10.90 10.92
CA ARG A 66 11.33 -10.65 11.61
C ARG A 66 11.58 -9.57 12.67
N TYR A 67 10.71 -8.58 12.73
CA TYR A 67 10.75 -7.53 13.74
C TYR A 67 9.52 -7.65 14.64
N LYS A 68 9.73 -7.60 15.95
CA LYS A 68 8.68 -7.55 16.96
C LYS A 68 8.34 -6.09 17.26
N ILE A 69 7.10 -5.70 17.02
CA ILE A 69 6.64 -4.34 17.26
C ILE A 69 5.48 -4.36 18.25
N ALA A 70 5.64 -3.64 19.36
CA ALA A 70 4.56 -3.36 20.27
C ALA A 70 3.72 -2.22 19.68
N VAL A 71 2.42 -2.43 19.52
CA VAL A 71 1.49 -1.48 18.92
C VAL A 71 0.57 -0.94 20.01
N LEU A 72 0.58 0.36 20.19
CA LEU A 72 -0.30 1.10 21.08
C LEU A 72 -1.17 2.03 20.25
N PRO A 73 -2.41 1.63 19.92
CA PRO A 73 -3.28 2.47 19.10
C PRO A 73 -3.62 3.80 19.78
N GLY A 74 -3.65 3.84 21.11
CA GLY A 74 -4.04 5.03 21.87
C GLY A 74 -5.53 5.33 21.75
N ASP A 75 -5.89 6.61 21.81
CA ASP A 75 -7.26 7.12 21.89
C ASP A 75 -7.55 8.17 20.80
N GLY A 76 -8.82 8.56 20.68
CA GLY A 76 -9.26 9.51 19.67
C GLY A 76 -9.04 8.95 18.26
N ILE A 77 -8.22 9.63 17.46
CA ILE A 77 -7.87 9.26 16.07
C ILE A 77 -6.70 8.24 16.02
N GLY A 78 -6.14 7.91 17.20
CA GLY A 78 -5.00 7.01 17.32
C GLY A 78 -5.21 5.62 16.67
N PRO A 79 -6.31 4.91 16.95
CA PRO A 79 -6.58 3.60 16.37
C PRO A 79 -6.65 3.59 14.84
N GLU A 80 -7.29 4.59 14.22
CA GLU A 80 -7.45 4.69 12.78
C GLU A 80 -6.11 4.92 12.08
N VAL A 81 -5.30 5.85 12.58
CA VAL A 81 -3.97 6.14 12.02
C VAL A 81 -3.03 4.96 12.22
N THR A 82 -3.09 4.32 13.39
CA THR A 82 -2.25 3.16 13.69
C THR A 82 -2.58 1.98 12.79
N HIS A 83 -3.85 1.77 12.46
CA HIS A 83 -4.28 0.72 11.53
C HIS A 83 -3.65 0.90 10.15
N GLU A 84 -3.75 2.10 9.57
CA GLU A 84 -3.18 2.41 8.25
C GLU A 84 -1.64 2.33 8.24
N ALA A 85 -0.99 2.73 9.34
CA ALA A 85 0.44 2.58 9.52
C ALA A 85 0.87 1.10 9.49
N VAL A 86 0.14 0.23 10.19
CA VAL A 86 0.39 -1.21 10.23
C VAL A 86 0.23 -1.85 8.84
N GLU A 87 -0.84 -1.52 8.12
CA GLU A 87 -1.07 -2.04 6.77
C GLU A 87 0.02 -1.60 5.80
N THR A 88 0.43 -0.33 5.85
CA THR A 88 1.55 0.19 5.06
C THR A 88 2.85 -0.55 5.35
N LEU A 89 3.16 -0.78 6.64
CA LEU A 89 4.37 -1.49 7.06
C LEU A 89 4.38 -2.95 6.59
N ARG A 90 3.23 -3.63 6.58
CA ARG A 90 3.09 -5.00 6.05
C ARG A 90 3.41 -5.04 4.55
N LEU A 91 2.82 -4.14 3.77
CA LEU A 91 3.08 -4.04 2.33
C LEU A 91 4.56 -3.76 2.02
N VAL A 92 5.19 -2.87 2.78
CA VAL A 92 6.62 -2.60 2.64
C VAL A 92 7.46 -3.84 3.01
N GLY A 93 7.05 -4.60 4.03
CA GLY A 93 7.66 -5.86 4.42
C GLY A 93 7.67 -6.89 3.27
N GLU A 94 6.56 -7.01 2.55
CA GLU A 94 6.45 -7.90 1.38
C GLU A 94 7.41 -7.51 0.25
N ILE A 95 7.57 -6.20 -0.01
CA ILE A 95 8.44 -5.67 -1.07
C ILE A 95 9.93 -5.81 -0.68
N ARG A 96 10.26 -5.56 0.59
CA ARG A 96 11.64 -5.47 1.09
C ARG A 96 12.15 -6.78 1.68
N GLY A 97 11.30 -7.77 1.88
CA GLY A 97 11.67 -9.10 2.37
C GLY A 97 11.91 -9.17 3.88
N PHE A 98 11.09 -8.48 4.69
CA PHE A 98 11.03 -8.66 6.14
C PHE A 98 9.60 -8.92 6.63
N ALA A 99 9.47 -9.61 7.76
CA ALA A 99 8.19 -9.90 8.41
C ALA A 99 8.03 -9.04 9.67
N LEU A 100 6.77 -8.79 10.04
CA LEU A 100 6.39 -8.08 11.25
C LEU A 100 5.63 -9.03 12.16
N GLU A 101 5.96 -9.00 13.45
CA GLU A 101 5.23 -9.63 14.54
C GLU A 101 4.69 -8.50 15.40
N LEU A 102 3.37 -8.35 15.43
CA LEU A 102 2.71 -7.20 16.05
C LEU A 102 1.97 -7.67 17.30
N THR A 103 2.27 -7.06 18.43
CA THR A 103 1.55 -7.27 19.70
C THR A 103 0.81 -5.99 20.03
N THR A 104 -0.52 -6.04 20.07
CA THR A 104 -1.35 -4.84 20.32
C THR A 104 -1.67 -4.72 21.79
N TYR A 105 -1.44 -3.55 22.36
CA TYR A 105 -1.69 -3.26 23.77
C TYR A 105 -2.78 -2.20 23.93
N PRO A 106 -3.80 -2.44 24.76
CA PRO A 106 -4.93 -1.53 24.92
C PRO A 106 -4.62 -0.42 25.94
N PHE A 107 -3.45 0.23 25.84
CA PHE A 107 -3.08 1.33 26.72
C PHE A 107 -3.41 2.68 26.06
N GLY A 108 -4.12 3.50 26.81
CA GLY A 108 -4.62 4.81 26.41
C GLY A 108 -5.30 5.49 27.60
N ALA A 109 -5.78 6.71 27.39
CA ALA A 109 -6.60 7.45 28.33
C ALA A 109 -7.85 6.67 28.73
N GLU A 110 -8.50 5.93 27.82
CA GLU A 110 -9.63 5.07 28.19
C GLU A 110 -9.25 3.98 29.19
N HIS A 111 -8.07 3.37 29.00
CA HIS A 111 -7.56 2.36 29.93
C HIS A 111 -7.29 2.99 31.29
N TYR A 112 -6.60 4.13 31.31
CA TYR A 112 -6.32 4.88 32.53
C TYR A 112 -7.59 5.33 33.27
N LEU A 113 -8.62 5.77 32.55
CA LEU A 113 -9.89 6.16 33.17
C LEU A 113 -10.58 4.97 33.86
N LYS A 114 -10.45 3.76 33.31
CA LYS A 114 -11.06 2.53 33.84
C LYS A 114 -10.25 1.92 34.99
N THR A 115 -8.93 1.84 34.88
CA THR A 115 -8.06 1.12 35.83
C THR A 115 -7.33 2.04 36.79
N LYS A 116 -7.26 3.36 36.50
CA LYS A 116 -6.39 4.34 37.17
C LYS A 116 -4.90 4.01 37.10
N GLU A 117 -4.53 3.07 36.23
CA GLU A 117 -3.17 2.62 36.00
C GLU A 117 -2.78 2.97 34.57
N THR A 118 -1.66 3.69 34.40
CA THR A 118 -1.21 4.12 33.07
C THR A 118 -0.53 2.99 32.32
N PHE A 119 0.37 2.28 32.99
CA PHE A 119 1.15 1.18 32.45
C PHE A 119 1.50 0.20 33.57
N PRO A 120 0.96 -1.02 33.56
CA PRO A 120 1.37 -2.03 34.53
C PRO A 120 2.83 -2.43 34.29
N ALA A 121 3.57 -2.69 35.37
CA ALA A 121 4.99 -3.05 35.30
C ALA A 121 5.23 -4.30 34.42
N SER A 122 4.29 -5.25 34.42
CA SER A 122 4.33 -6.45 33.58
C SER A 122 4.33 -6.12 32.07
N ALA A 123 3.54 -5.13 31.65
CA ALA A 123 3.47 -4.72 30.25
C ALA A 123 4.72 -3.96 29.80
N LEU A 124 5.32 -3.16 30.69
CA LEU A 124 6.60 -2.50 30.40
C LEU A 124 7.72 -3.51 30.19
N GLU A 125 7.80 -4.57 31.01
CA GLU A 125 8.77 -5.64 30.81
C GLU A 125 8.52 -6.42 29.51
N GLU A 126 7.26 -6.65 29.13
CA GLU A 126 6.93 -7.27 27.85
C GLU A 126 7.33 -6.39 26.65
N MET A 127 7.08 -5.08 26.74
CA MET A 127 7.44 -4.11 25.70
C MET A 127 8.94 -3.98 25.52
N ARG A 128 9.75 -4.14 26.58
CA ARG A 128 11.22 -4.19 26.46
C ARG A 128 11.72 -5.33 25.59
N GLY A 129 10.95 -6.41 25.45
CA GLY A 129 11.26 -7.54 24.58
C GLY A 129 11.00 -7.29 23.09
N HIS A 130 10.41 -6.14 22.73
CA HIS A 130 10.13 -5.76 21.35
C HIS A 130 11.27 -4.94 20.74
N ASP A 131 11.43 -5.02 19.43
CA ASP A 131 12.45 -4.26 18.70
C ASP A 131 12.08 -2.78 18.56
N ALA A 132 10.77 -2.48 18.51
CA ALA A 132 10.24 -1.13 18.39
C ALA A 132 8.83 -1.02 18.99
N ILE A 133 8.43 0.23 19.25
CA ILE A 133 7.09 0.57 19.74
C ILE A 133 6.45 1.54 18.74
N LEU A 134 5.26 1.18 18.25
CA LEU A 134 4.40 2.02 17.44
C LEU A 134 3.33 2.64 18.34
N LEU A 135 3.49 3.92 18.65
CA LEU A 135 2.55 4.69 19.47
C LEU A 135 1.65 5.54 18.56
N GLY A 136 0.33 5.38 18.73
CA GLY A 136 -0.68 6.25 18.15
C GLY A 136 -0.82 7.56 18.93
N ALA A 137 -2.02 8.13 18.90
CA ALA A 137 -2.33 9.34 19.67
C ALA A 137 -2.81 8.97 21.07
N ILE A 138 -2.18 9.50 22.12
CA ILE A 138 -2.65 9.34 23.50
C ILE A 138 -2.91 10.73 24.08
N GLY A 139 -4.11 10.93 24.59
CA GLY A 139 -4.49 12.17 25.25
C GLY A 139 -5.99 12.26 25.46
N ASP A 140 -6.38 12.64 26.68
CA ASP A 140 -7.74 13.04 27.02
C ASP A 140 -7.64 14.38 27.78
N PRO A 141 -8.42 15.42 27.41
CA PRO A 141 -8.39 16.71 28.08
C PRO A 141 -9.13 16.76 29.44
N ARG A 142 -9.74 15.67 29.89
CA ARG A 142 -10.58 15.60 31.10
C ARG A 142 -9.80 15.39 32.40
#